data_AF-A0A6L4WWA9-F1
#
_entry.id   AF-A0A6L4WWA9-F1
#
_cell.length_a   1.000
_cell.length_b   1.000
_cell.length_c   1.000
_cell.angle_alpha   90.00
_cell.angle_beta   90.00
_cell.angle_gamma   90.00
#
_symmetry.space_group_name_H-M   'P 1'
#
loop_
_entity.id
_entity.type
_entity.pdbx_description
1 polymer ?
#
loop_
_entity_poly.entity_id
_entity_poly.type
_entity_poly.pdbx_seq_one_letter_code
_entity_poly.pdbx_strand_id
1 'polypeptide(L)'
;MIKYLFPFLFILTIVNAENINTQDEELADEYPIENIDETRIDPSVDCLILQDENSIICKFETNRSTSDQDIVVQWIDPQGDVSRSRNMIVPAGHASIYDYRYINGRLLGSWTFKVLENDKEYTTDFELK
;
A
#
# COMPACT_ATOMS: atom_id res chain seq x y z
N MET A 1 62.96 -10.85 0.52
CA MET A 1 62.45 -10.40 1.84
C MET A 1 62.21 -8.90 1.77
N ILE A 2 60.97 -8.48 1.46
CA ILE A 2 60.47 -7.14 1.78
C ILE A 2 58.94 -7.23 1.85
N LYS A 3 58.43 -6.99 3.06
CA LYS A 3 57.03 -6.87 3.46
C LYS A 3 56.69 -5.39 3.36
N TYR A 4 55.62 -4.97 2.69
CA TYR A 4 54.78 -3.78 2.99
C TYR A 4 53.53 -3.92 2.09
N LEU A 5 52.37 -4.38 2.58
CA LEU A 5 51.37 -3.70 3.42
C LEU A 5 50.70 -2.53 2.66
N PHE A 6 49.45 -2.78 2.25
CA PHE A 6 48.49 -1.86 1.65
C PHE A 6 48.42 -0.51 2.38
N PRO A 7 48.10 0.57 1.66
CA PRO A 7 46.78 1.14 1.94
C PRO A 7 46.06 1.67 0.68
N PHE A 8 44.75 1.42 0.67
CA PHE A 8 43.73 2.45 0.48
C PHE A 8 43.82 3.31 -0.81
N LEU A 9 43.04 2.94 -1.83
CA LEU A 9 42.24 3.93 -2.56
C LEU A 9 41.06 3.24 -3.24
N PHE A 10 39.92 3.30 -2.56
CA PHE A 10 38.60 3.25 -3.18
C PHE A 10 38.50 4.44 -4.14
N ILE A 11 38.32 4.19 -5.44
CA ILE A 11 37.71 5.17 -6.34
C ILE A 11 36.62 4.44 -7.11
N LEU A 12 35.39 4.68 -6.65
CA LEU A 12 34.17 4.62 -7.44
C LEU A 12 34.32 5.53 -8.66
N THR A 13 33.93 5.07 -9.84
CA THR A 13 32.99 5.80 -10.69
C THR A 13 32.37 4.85 -11.72
N ILE A 14 31.07 4.64 -11.54
CA ILE A 14 30.13 4.16 -12.53
C ILE A 14 29.93 5.35 -13.47
N VAL A 15 30.20 5.20 -14.77
CA VAL A 15 29.79 6.21 -15.76
C VAL A 15 28.77 5.58 -16.68
N ASN A 16 27.60 6.21 -16.66
CA ASN A 16 26.35 5.84 -17.26
C ASN A 16 26.43 5.66 -18.79
N ALA A 17 25.56 4.78 -19.26
CA ALA A 17 25.24 4.55 -20.65
C ALA A 17 24.84 5.85 -21.38
N GLU A 18 25.32 5.98 -22.61
CA GLU A 18 25.01 7.07 -23.52
C GLU A 18 23.54 7.01 -23.96
N ASN A 19 22.81 8.03 -23.51
CA ASN A 19 21.74 8.79 -24.17
C ASN A 19 21.31 8.32 -25.58
N ILE A 20 20.16 7.65 -25.67
CA ILE A 20 19.44 7.44 -26.93
C ILE A 20 18.51 8.65 -27.12
N ASN A 21 18.91 9.52 -28.04
CA ASN A 21 18.11 10.60 -28.58
C ASN A 21 17.11 10.01 -29.59
N THR A 22 15.83 10.00 -29.26
CA THR A 22 14.76 9.75 -30.24
C THR A 22 13.85 10.98 -30.27
N GLN A 23 13.98 11.77 -31.34
CA GLN A 23 12.97 12.73 -31.76
C GLN A 23 11.89 11.96 -32.50
N ASP A 24 10.75 11.77 -31.87
CA ASP A 24 9.49 11.46 -32.55
C ASP A 24 8.45 12.49 -32.07
N GLU A 25 8.11 13.40 -32.98
CA GLU A 25 7.08 14.42 -32.81
C GLU A 25 5.85 13.95 -33.59
N GLU A 26 4.79 13.46 -32.91
CA GLU A 26 3.40 13.67 -33.36
C GLU A 26 2.35 13.25 -32.30
N LEU A 27 1.37 14.15 -32.14
CA LEU A 27 0.08 14.04 -31.44
C LEU A 27 0.09 14.00 -29.89
N ALA A 28 0.29 15.17 -29.29
CA ALA A 28 -0.17 15.43 -27.93
C ALA A 28 -1.67 15.77 -27.95
N ASP A 29 -2.52 14.78 -27.68
CA ASP A 29 -3.85 15.08 -27.14
C ASP A 29 -3.64 15.68 -25.75
N GLU A 30 -3.99 16.97 -25.61
CA GLU A 30 -3.88 17.74 -24.38
C GLU A 30 -4.92 17.25 -23.36
N TYR A 31 -4.62 16.15 -22.66
CA TYR A 31 -5.33 15.79 -21.45
C TYR A 31 -4.96 16.80 -20.36
N PRO A 32 -5.93 17.38 -19.62
CA PRO A 32 -5.62 18.26 -18.52
C PRO A 32 -4.80 17.47 -17.49
N ILE A 33 -3.53 17.84 -17.31
CA ILE A 33 -2.72 17.34 -16.20
C ILE A 33 -3.27 18.04 -14.95
N GLU A 34 -4.22 17.40 -14.27
CA GLU A 34 -4.51 17.76 -12.89
C GLU A 34 -3.22 17.60 -12.10
N ASN A 35 -2.74 18.70 -11.50
CA ASN A 35 -1.62 18.66 -10.56
C ASN A 35 -2.09 17.88 -9.32
N ILE A 36 -2.00 16.55 -9.37
CA ILE A 36 -2.15 15.71 -8.18
C ILE A 36 -0.92 16.01 -7.33
N ASP A 37 -1.13 16.69 -6.20
CA ASP A 37 -0.11 16.84 -5.17
C ASP A 37 0.18 15.45 -4.59
N GLU A 38 1.13 14.72 -5.19
CA GLU A 38 1.56 13.38 -4.76
C GLU A 38 2.03 13.34 -3.29
N THR A 39 2.19 14.49 -2.63
CA THR A 39 2.65 14.56 -1.25
C THR A 39 1.57 14.25 -0.21
N ARG A 40 0.29 14.25 -0.60
CA ARG A 40 -0.83 13.92 0.31
C ARG A 40 -1.82 12.96 -0.33
N ILE A 41 -2.01 11.83 0.33
CA ILE A 41 -2.99 10.80 -0.06
C ILE A 41 -4.19 10.95 0.87
N ASP A 42 -5.40 10.94 0.31
CA ASP A 42 -6.61 10.84 1.11
C ASP A 42 -6.71 9.41 1.66
N PRO A 43 -6.85 9.23 3.00
CA PRO A 43 -6.85 7.89 3.56
C PRO A 43 -7.99 7.06 2.99
N SER A 44 -7.69 5.83 2.62
CA SER A 44 -8.60 4.96 1.90
C SER A 44 -8.37 3.50 2.26
N VAL A 45 -9.38 2.69 1.98
CA VAL A 45 -9.37 1.25 2.22
C VAL A 45 -9.74 0.55 0.93
N ASP A 46 -8.98 -0.49 0.59
CA ASP A 46 -9.27 -1.35 -0.56
C ASP A 46 -9.00 -2.82 -0.22
N CYS A 47 -9.70 -3.74 -0.90
CA CYS A 47 -9.58 -5.17 -0.69
C CYS A 47 -9.40 -5.92 -2.01
N LEU A 48 -8.40 -6.80 -2.05
CA LEU A 48 -8.14 -7.70 -3.16
C LEU A 48 -8.49 -9.13 -2.77
N ILE A 49 -9.31 -9.79 -3.58
CA ILE A 49 -9.62 -11.21 -3.46
C ILE A 49 -8.70 -12.00 -4.39
N LEU A 50 -7.89 -12.89 -3.82
CA LEU A 50 -7.01 -13.79 -4.55
C LEU A 50 -7.62 -15.19 -4.49
N GLN A 51 -8.48 -15.51 -5.46
CA GLN A 51 -9.24 -16.76 -5.50
C GLN A 51 -8.33 -18.00 -5.52
N ASP A 52 -7.28 -17.98 -6.35
CA ASP A 52 -6.33 -19.09 -6.49
C ASP A 52 -5.53 -19.35 -5.20
N GLU A 53 -5.34 -18.31 -4.38
CA GLU A 53 -4.64 -18.38 -3.10
C GLU A 53 -5.59 -18.55 -1.91
N ASN A 54 -6.90 -18.64 -2.17
CA ASN A 54 -7.93 -18.73 -1.14
C ASN A 54 -7.80 -17.60 -0.08
N SER A 55 -7.45 -16.39 -0.52
CA SER A 55 -7.12 -15.28 0.39
C SER A 55 -7.81 -13.97 0.00
N ILE A 56 -8.01 -13.13 1.01
CA ILE A 56 -8.51 -11.76 0.90
C ILE A 56 -7.48 -10.89 1.61
N ILE A 57 -6.98 -9.86 0.93
CA ILE A 57 -6.02 -8.91 1.47
C ILE A 57 -6.65 -7.54 1.42
N CYS A 58 -6.84 -6.92 2.57
CA CYS A 58 -7.31 -5.55 2.66
C CYS A 58 -6.17 -4.63 3.09
N LYS A 59 -6.09 -3.48 2.44
CA LYS A 59 -5.08 -2.44 2.64
C LYS A 59 -5.78 -1.18 3.13
N PHE A 60 -5.24 -0.59 4.19
CA PHE A 60 -5.53 0.78 4.58
C PHE A 60 -4.35 1.64 4.18
N GLU A 61 -4.60 2.73 3.47
CA GLU A 61 -3.61 3.74 3.11
C GLU A 61 -3.92 5.05 3.82
N THR A 62 -2.87 5.74 4.26
CA THR A 62 -2.96 7.03 4.93
C THR A 62 -1.67 7.82 4.71
N ASN A 63 -1.67 9.08 5.12
CA ASN A 63 -0.47 9.91 5.06
C ASN A 63 0.57 9.42 6.07
N ARG A 64 1.86 9.53 5.71
CA ARG A 64 2.94 9.26 6.66
C ARG A 64 2.86 10.23 7.84
N SER A 65 2.86 9.69 9.04
CA SER A 65 2.98 10.46 10.28
C SER A 65 4.39 10.34 10.86
N THR A 66 4.81 11.32 11.65
CA THR A 66 6.03 11.25 12.46
C THR A 66 5.82 10.50 13.79
N SER A 67 4.59 10.07 14.06
CA SER A 67 4.22 9.27 15.23
C SER A 67 3.46 8.03 14.80
N ASP A 68 3.49 7.01 15.65
CA ASP A 68 2.61 5.86 15.52
C ASP A 68 1.15 6.30 15.58
N GLN A 69 0.28 5.60 14.84
CA GLN A 69 -1.16 5.84 14.82
C GLN A 69 -1.89 4.55 15.17
N ASP A 70 -2.74 4.62 16.20
CA ASP A 70 -3.62 3.52 16.58
C ASP A 70 -4.84 3.49 15.68
N ILE A 71 -5.16 2.31 15.15
CA ILE A 71 -6.36 2.07 14.35
C ILE A 71 -7.09 0.81 14.84
N VAL A 72 -8.37 0.73 14.52
CA VAL A 72 -9.16 -0.50 14.69
C VAL A 72 -9.64 -0.97 13.32
N VAL A 73 -9.27 -2.20 12.95
CA VAL A 73 -9.77 -2.83 11.73
C VAL A 73 -10.92 -3.78 12.06
N GLN A 74 -11.97 -3.78 11.24
CA GLN A 74 -13.17 -4.58 11.42
C GLN A 74 -13.57 -5.28 10.12
N TRP A 75 -13.93 -6.56 10.24
CA TRP A 75 -14.50 -7.35 9.16
C TRP A 75 -15.96 -7.63 9.48
N ILE A 76 -16.85 -7.09 8.67
CA ILE A 76 -18.29 -7.24 8.81
C ILE A 76 -18.75 -8.27 7.78
N ASP A 77 -19.44 -9.30 8.25
CA ASP A 77 -19.92 -10.39 7.41
C ASP A 77 -21.21 -10.02 6.66
N PRO A 78 -21.69 -10.88 5.73
CA PRO A 78 -22.90 -10.61 4.95
C PRO A 78 -24.18 -10.50 5.76
N GLN A 79 -24.19 -10.84 7.05
CA GLN A 79 -25.33 -10.63 7.93
C GLN A 79 -25.29 -9.28 8.64
N GLY A 80 -24.18 -8.53 8.51
CA GLY A 80 -23.95 -7.27 9.19
C GLY A 80 -23.27 -7.42 10.54
N ASP A 81 -22.82 -8.63 10.91
CA ASP A 81 -22.15 -8.88 12.18
C ASP A 81 -20.64 -8.63 12.08
N VAL A 82 -20.05 -8.06 13.13
CA VAL A 82 -18.59 -7.87 13.21
C VAL A 82 -17.93 -9.23 13.49
N SER A 83 -17.53 -9.91 12.43
CA SER A 83 -16.88 -11.22 12.47
C SER A 83 -15.43 -11.19 13.01
N ARG A 84 -14.75 -10.02 12.95
CA ARG A 84 -13.43 -9.78 13.54
C ARG A 84 -13.24 -8.29 13.82
N SER A 85 -12.64 -7.96 14.96
CA SER A 85 -12.13 -6.63 15.30
C SER A 85 -10.72 -6.74 15.84
N ARG A 86 -9.80 -5.87 15.41
CA ARG A 86 -8.39 -5.90 15.84
C ARG A 86 -7.81 -4.49 15.96
N ASN A 87 -7.16 -4.20 17.08
CA ASN A 87 -6.34 -3.00 17.24
C ASN A 87 -5.01 -3.20 16.53
N MET A 88 -4.60 -2.23 15.72
CA MET A 88 -3.36 -2.24 14.95
C MET A 88 -2.68 -0.87 15.06
N ILE A 89 -1.38 -0.84 14.79
CA ILE A 89 -0.59 0.39 14.77
C ILE A 89 -0.08 0.59 13.35
N VAL A 90 -0.32 1.76 12.78
CA VAL A 90 0.43 2.26 11.61
C VAL A 90 1.70 2.91 12.17
N PRO A 91 2.90 2.33 11.97
CA PRO A 91 4.11 2.89 12.55
C PRO A 91 4.48 4.24 11.93
N ALA A 92 5.19 5.07 12.69
CA ALA A 92 5.75 6.32 12.17
C ALA A 92 6.52 6.10 10.85
N GLY A 93 6.25 6.94 9.85
CA GLY A 93 6.86 6.89 8.52
C GLY A 93 6.24 5.87 7.55
N HIS A 94 5.31 5.01 8.01
CA HIS A 94 4.56 4.12 7.14
C HIS A 94 3.31 4.82 6.59
N ALA A 95 2.90 4.44 5.38
CA ALA A 95 1.73 5.01 4.69
C ALA A 95 0.61 3.98 4.48
N SER A 96 0.82 2.74 4.92
CA SER A 96 -0.16 1.68 4.71
C SER A 96 0.01 0.54 5.71
N ILE A 97 -1.10 -0.15 5.99
CA ILE A 97 -1.12 -1.42 6.71
C ILE A 97 -2.07 -2.40 6.04
N TYR A 98 -1.83 -3.69 6.27
CA TYR A 98 -2.58 -4.77 5.66
C TYR A 98 -3.18 -5.68 6.72
N ASP A 99 -4.37 -6.18 6.43
CA ASP A 99 -4.98 -7.26 7.17
C ASP A 99 -5.52 -8.29 6.18
N TYR A 100 -5.41 -9.58 6.52
CA TYR A 100 -5.75 -10.66 5.59
C TYR A 100 -6.64 -11.71 6.26
N ARG A 101 -7.39 -12.44 5.42
CA ARG A 101 -8.19 -13.60 5.81
C ARG A 101 -8.19 -14.65 4.70
N TYR A 102 -8.41 -15.90 5.09
CA TYR A 102 -8.75 -16.96 4.15
C TYR A 102 -10.23 -16.89 3.75
N ILE A 103 -10.53 -17.23 2.49
CA ILE A 103 -11.90 -17.31 1.94
C ILE A 103 -12.61 -18.53 2.53
N ASN A 104 -11.93 -19.67 2.63
CA ASN A 104 -12.50 -20.90 3.20
C ASN A 104 -13.07 -20.69 4.61
N GLY A 105 -14.30 -21.16 4.81
CA GLY A 105 -15.04 -21.01 6.07
C GLY A 105 -15.67 -19.62 6.27
N ARG A 106 -15.74 -18.81 5.21
CA ARG A 106 -16.48 -17.54 5.19
C ARG A 106 -17.80 -17.71 4.45
N LEU A 107 -18.77 -16.89 4.85
CA LEU A 107 -20.05 -16.79 4.18
C LEU A 107 -19.87 -16.16 2.80
N LEU A 108 -20.62 -16.66 1.84
CA LEU A 108 -20.79 -16.02 0.54
C LEU A 108 -21.68 -14.78 0.68
N GLY A 109 -21.46 -13.77 -0.15
CA GLY A 109 -22.18 -12.49 -0.10
C GLY A 109 -21.28 -11.27 0.02
N SER A 110 -21.91 -10.13 0.31
CA SER A 110 -21.25 -8.83 0.47
C SER A 110 -20.59 -8.73 1.83
N TRP A 111 -19.29 -8.48 1.85
CA TRP A 111 -18.50 -8.22 3.04
C TRP A 111 -18.10 -6.75 3.07
N THR A 112 -18.01 -6.19 4.28
CA THR A 112 -17.47 -4.84 4.48
C THR A 112 -16.20 -4.93 5.31
N PHE A 113 -15.13 -4.30 4.83
CA PHE A 113 -13.93 -4.06 5.64
C PHE A 113 -13.91 -2.59 6.06
N LYS A 114 -13.77 -2.35 7.37
CA LYS A 114 -13.84 -1.03 7.99
C LYS A 114 -12.58 -0.75 8.79
N VAL A 115 -12.10 0.49 8.73
CA VAL A 115 -11.01 1.01 9.56
C VAL A 115 -11.48 2.24 10.32
N LEU A 116 -11.21 2.26 11.62
CA LEU A 116 -11.44 3.40 12.51
C LEU A 116 -10.10 4.04 12.87
N GLU A 117 -9.94 5.32 12.55
CA GLU A 117 -8.74 6.13 12.88
C GLU A 117 -9.20 7.51 13.37
N ASN A 118 -8.85 7.89 14.60
CA ASN A 118 -9.16 9.23 15.17
C ASN A 118 -10.62 9.70 14.92
N ASP A 119 -11.60 8.85 15.28
CA ASP A 119 -13.04 9.06 15.08
C ASP A 119 -13.51 9.13 13.62
N LYS A 120 -12.64 8.83 12.65
CA LYS A 120 -13.01 8.69 11.23
C LYS A 120 -13.19 7.23 10.87
N GLU A 121 -14.15 6.98 9.99
CA GLU A 121 -14.41 5.66 9.44
C GLU A 121 -14.04 5.63 7.96
N TYR A 122 -13.35 4.56 7.56
CA TYR A 122 -13.01 4.26 6.17
C TYR A 122 -13.49 2.86 5.86
N THR A 123 -14.23 2.69 4.75
CA THR A 123 -14.89 1.42 4.44
C THR A 123 -14.74 1.07 2.98
N THR A 124 -14.66 -0.24 2.71
CA THR A 124 -14.81 -0.80 1.36
C THR A 124 -15.66 -2.06 1.43
N ASP A 125 -16.38 -2.34 0.36
CA ASP A 125 -17.24 -3.52 0.21
C ASP A 125 -16.67 -4.43 -0.88
N PHE A 126 -16.74 -5.75 -0.66
CA PHE A 126 -16.34 -6.76 -1.63
C PHE A 126 -17.26 -7.98 -1.57
N GLU A 127 -17.37 -8.71 -2.68
CA GLU A 127 -18.29 -9.85 -2.80
C GLU A 127 -17.52 -11.17 -2.86
N LEU A 128 -17.88 -12.13 -2.00
CA LEU A 128 -17.43 -13.52 -2.10
C LEU A 128 -18.50 -14.35 -2.83
N LYS A 129 -18.11 -14.97 -3.95
CA LYS A 129 -18.97 -15.77 -4.83
C LYS A 129 -18.68 -17.26 -4.72
#